data_AF-A0A2E4IXT9-F1
#
_entry.id   AF-A0A2E4IXT9-F1
#
_cell.length_a   1.000
_cell.length_b   1.000
_cell.length_c   1.000
_cell.angle_alpha   90.00
_cell.angle_beta   90.00
_cell.angle_gamma   90.00
#
_symmetry.space_group_name_H-M   'P 1'
#
loop_
_entity.id
_entity.type
_entity.pdbx_description
1 polymer ?
#
loop_
_entity_poly.entity_id
_entity_poly.type
_entity_poly.pdbx_seq_one_letter_code
_entity_poly.pdbx_strand_id
1 'polypeptide(L)'
;MSNSSTARPISVFSILAIIVCLSLFFFLVYWAYLPKQTGAFIGDGIRTAEERKSNLSELRIEEAKKANSYAWIDQSAGQVQLPIERAMELTVQRYRSQN
;
A
#
# COMPACT_ATOMS: atom_id res chain seq x y z
N MET A 1 34.36 -27.71 -43.58
CA MET A 1 34.75 -27.94 -42.18
C MET A 1 33.53 -28.36 -41.38
N SER A 2 33.37 -29.66 -41.11
CA SER A 2 32.36 -30.16 -40.17
C SER A 2 33.03 -30.29 -38.80
N ASN A 3 32.73 -29.38 -37.88
CA ASN A 3 33.21 -29.45 -36.51
C ASN A 3 32.43 -30.56 -35.79
N SER A 4 33.01 -31.75 -35.67
CA SER A 4 32.44 -32.84 -34.87
C SER A 4 32.73 -32.58 -33.41
N SER A 5 31.81 -31.90 -32.72
CA SER A 5 31.83 -31.77 -31.26
C SER A 5 31.49 -33.11 -30.63
N THR A 6 32.51 -33.91 -30.33
CA THR A 6 32.36 -35.17 -29.60
C THR A 6 31.91 -34.85 -28.17
N ALA A 7 30.63 -35.07 -27.87
CA ALA A 7 30.08 -34.87 -26.54
C ALA A 7 30.79 -35.82 -25.55
N ARG A 8 31.50 -35.26 -24.57
CA ARG A 8 32.15 -36.05 -23.52
C ARG A 8 31.07 -36.65 -22.61
N PRO A 9 31.16 -37.94 -22.25
CA PRO A 9 30.22 -38.54 -21.31
C PRO A 9 30.38 -37.85 -19.95
N ILE A 10 29.31 -37.20 -19.49
CA ILE A 10 29.28 -36.51 -18.20
C ILE A 10 29.34 -37.58 -17.10
N SER A 11 30.27 -37.43 -16.17
CA SER A 11 30.43 -38.34 -15.03
C SER A 11 29.22 -38.26 -14.10
N VAL A 12 28.67 -39.41 -13.69
CA VAL A 12 27.55 -39.49 -12.73
C VAL A 12 27.87 -38.74 -11.42
N PHE A 13 29.14 -38.70 -11.02
CA PHE A 13 29.58 -37.93 -9.84
C PHE A 13 29.36 -36.42 -10.01
N SER A 14 29.55 -35.89 -11.22
CA SER A 14 29.30 -34.47 -11.49
C SER A 14 27.80 -34.15 -11.44
N ILE A 15 26.95 -35.07 -11.89
CA ILE A 15 25.49 -34.94 -11.81
C ILE A 15 25.04 -34.93 -10.35
N LEU A 16 25.55 -35.87 -9.54
CA LEU A 16 25.28 -35.91 -8.10
C LEU A 16 25.74 -34.64 -7.39
N ALA A 17 26.93 -34.14 -7.71
CA ALA A 17 27.45 -32.90 -7.14
C ALA A 17 26.56 -31.69 -7.47
N ILE A 18 26.07 -31.59 -8.70
CA ILE A 18 25.15 -30.51 -9.12
C ILE A 18 23.81 -30.63 -8.38
N ILE A 19 23.25 -31.84 -8.25
CA ILE A 19 21.99 -32.04 -7.53
C ILE A 19 22.12 -31.64 -6.06
N VAL A 20 23.22 -32.02 -5.41
CA VAL A 20 23.50 -31.63 -4.03
C VAL A 20 23.62 -30.11 -3.91
N CYS A 21 24.38 -29.48 -4.82
CA CYS A 21 24.56 -28.03 -4.86
C CYS A 21 23.22 -27.29 -5.02
N LEU A 22 22.40 -27.72 -5.98
CA LEU A 22 21.06 -27.15 -6.20
C LEU A 22 20.16 -27.38 -4.99
N SER A 23 20.16 -28.57 -4.40
CA SER A 23 19.35 -28.88 -3.22
C SER A 23 19.71 -27.99 -2.03
N LEU A 24 21.01 -27.77 -1.81
CA LEU A 24 21.52 -26.87 -0.77
C LEU A 24 21.10 -25.42 -1.03
N PHE A 25 21.19 -24.98 -2.29
CA PHE A 25 20.75 -23.65 -2.72
C PHE A 25 19.24 -23.44 -2.50
N PHE A 26 18.41 -24.40 -2.95
CA PHE A 26 16.96 -24.34 -2.74
C PHE A 26 16.60 -24.39 -1.24
N PHE A 27 17.32 -25.19 -0.45
CA PHE A 27 17.12 -25.24 1.00
C PHE A 27 17.46 -23.91 1.67
N LEU A 28 18.57 -23.26 1.28
CA LEU A 28 18.96 -21.95 1.77
C LEU A 28 17.91 -20.88 1.41
N VAL A 29 17.41 -20.89 0.17
CA VAL A 29 16.35 -19.97 -0.28
C VAL A 29 15.04 -20.24 0.49
N TYR A 30 14.66 -21.50 0.64
CA TYR A 30 13.47 -21.87 1.40
C TYR A 30 13.58 -21.42 2.86
N TRP A 31 14.72 -21.66 3.50
CA TRP A 31 14.91 -21.33 4.90
C TRP A 31 15.10 -19.84 5.15
N ALA A 32 15.84 -19.12 4.29
CA ALA A 32 16.20 -17.72 4.52
C ALA A 32 15.26 -16.70 3.83
N TYR A 33 14.65 -17.06 2.69
CA TYR A 33 13.83 -16.16 1.88
C TYR A 33 12.33 -16.41 1.96
N LEU A 34 11.85 -17.67 2.02
CA LEU A 34 10.41 -17.91 2.13
C LEU A 34 9.76 -17.38 3.43
N PRO A 35 10.37 -17.44 4.64
CA PRO A 35 9.78 -16.78 5.81
C PRO A 35 9.80 -15.25 5.71
N LYS A 36 10.41 -14.68 4.66
CA LYS A 36 10.39 -13.25 4.33
C LYS A 36 9.43 -12.90 3.20
N GLN A 37 8.56 -13.81 2.77
CA GLN A 37 7.36 -13.43 2.02
C GLN A 37 6.39 -12.76 2.99
N THR A 38 6.66 -11.47 3.24
CA THR A 38 5.70 -10.51 3.74
C THR A 38 4.39 -10.74 2.99
N GLY A 39 3.33 -11.09 3.72
CA GLY A 39 2.00 -11.31 3.17
C GLY A 39 1.51 -10.12 2.32
N ALA A 40 0.37 -10.31 1.63
CA ALA A 40 -0.22 -9.32 0.71
C ALA A 40 0.17 -7.89 1.10
N PHE A 41 0.93 -7.23 0.23
CA PHE A 41 1.55 -5.93 0.48
C PHE A 41 0.45 -4.85 0.54
N ILE A 42 -0.28 -4.83 1.65
CA ILE A 42 -1.37 -3.89 1.93
C ILE A 42 -0.72 -2.72 2.67
N GLY A 43 0.10 -1.95 1.95
CA GLY A 43 0.80 -0.81 2.54
C GLY A 43 1.87 -0.21 1.63
N ASP A 44 2.29 0.98 2.01
CA ASP A 44 3.41 1.77 1.49
C ASP A 44 4.79 1.14 1.78
N GLY A 45 4.84 0.01 2.50
CA GLY A 45 6.07 -0.72 2.84
C GLY A 45 6.93 -0.04 3.91
N ILE A 46 6.57 1.17 4.31
CA ILE A 46 7.29 1.99 5.30
C ILE A 46 6.59 1.96 6.66
N ARG A 47 5.25 1.89 6.68
CA ARG A 47 4.46 2.07 7.91
C ARG A 47 3.88 0.75 8.41
N THR A 48 3.96 0.53 9.72
CA THR A 48 3.36 -0.66 10.34
C THR A 48 1.82 -0.60 10.28
N ALA A 49 1.15 -1.74 10.43
CA ALA A 49 -0.32 -1.78 10.41
C ALA A 49 -0.96 -0.88 11.48
N GLU A 50 -0.32 -0.77 12.65
CA GLU A 50 -0.78 0.08 13.74
C GLU A 50 -0.57 1.57 13.43
N GLU A 51 0.56 1.93 12.83
CA GLU A 51 0.83 3.32 12.42
C GLU A 51 -0.16 3.81 11.35
N ARG A 52 -0.56 2.92 10.42
CA ARG A 52 -1.61 3.22 9.43
C ARG A 52 -2.96 3.48 10.09
N LYS A 53 -3.33 2.69 11.10
CA LYS A 53 -4.57 2.92 11.87
C LYS A 53 -4.53 4.26 12.60
N SER A 54 -3.39 4.61 13.22
CA SER A 54 -3.22 5.90 13.90
C SER A 54 -3.41 7.07 12.93
N ASN A 55 -2.72 7.06 11.78
CA ASN A 55 -2.88 8.11 10.76
C ASN A 55 -4.33 8.22 10.28
N LEU A 56 -4.99 7.09 10.03
CA LEU A 56 -6.40 7.12 9.61
C LEU A 56 -7.29 7.75 10.68
N SER A 57 -7.02 7.48 11.96
CA SER A 57 -7.77 8.07 13.07
C SER A 57 -7.53 9.57 13.19
N GLU A 58 -6.28 10.01 13.05
CA GLU A 58 -5.90 11.42 13.07
C GLU A 58 -6.54 12.19 11.91
N LEU A 59 -6.46 11.65 10.69
CA LEU A 59 -7.10 12.23 9.50
C LEU A 59 -8.61 12.38 9.71
N ARG A 60 -9.28 11.36 10.23
CA ARG A 60 -10.72 11.43 10.51
C ARG A 60 -11.07 12.50 11.55
N ILE A 61 -10.24 12.66 12.59
CA ILE A 61 -10.44 13.70 13.59
C ILE A 61 -10.26 15.09 12.97
N GLU A 62 -9.24 15.29 12.14
CA GLU A 62 -9.02 16.55 11.43
C GLU A 62 -10.15 16.87 10.45
N GLU A 63 -10.61 15.89 9.68
CA GLU A 63 -11.72 16.01 8.75
C GLU A 63 -13.02 16.36 9.50
N ALA A 64 -13.32 15.66 10.59
CA ALA A 64 -14.48 15.95 11.42
C ALA A 64 -14.40 17.37 11.99
N LYS A 65 -13.23 17.81 12.47
CA LYS A 65 -13.04 19.17 12.97
C LYS A 65 -13.30 20.21 11.88
N LYS A 66 -12.74 20.01 10.68
CA LYS A 66 -12.97 20.91 9.54
C LYS A 66 -14.46 20.95 9.17
N ALA A 67 -15.11 19.80 9.01
CA ALA A 67 -16.51 19.69 8.64
C ALA A 67 -17.49 20.35 9.63
N ASN A 68 -17.14 20.39 10.91
CA ASN A 68 -17.98 20.93 11.99
C ASN A 68 -17.59 22.34 12.44
N SER A 69 -16.62 22.99 11.77
CA SER A 69 -16.09 24.29 12.19
C SER A 69 -16.37 25.40 11.18
N TYR A 70 -16.39 26.62 11.68
CA TYR A 70 -16.38 27.82 10.86
C TYR A 70 -14.95 28.19 10.51
N ALA A 71 -14.71 28.52 9.23
CA ALA A 71 -13.41 29.01 8.77
C ALA A 71 -13.58 29.99 7.60
N TRP A 72 -12.61 30.86 7.40
CA TRP A 72 -12.50 31.67 6.18
C TRP A 72 -11.76 30.85 5.12
N ILE A 73 -12.36 30.72 3.93
CA ILE A 73 -11.71 30.08 2.77
C ILE A 73 -10.99 31.16 1.96
N ASP A 74 -11.74 32.21 1.60
CA ASP A 74 -11.21 33.40 0.93
C ASP A 74 -11.96 34.62 1.43
N GLN A 75 -11.33 35.37 2.33
CA GLN A 75 -11.92 36.57 2.92
C GLN A 75 -12.11 37.69 1.89
N SER A 76 -11.25 37.77 0.87
CA SER A 76 -11.31 38.81 -0.16
C SER A 76 -12.50 38.60 -1.10
N ALA A 77 -12.81 37.34 -1.40
CA ALA A 77 -13.99 36.94 -2.16
C ALA A 77 -15.25 36.76 -1.29
N GLY A 78 -15.15 36.94 0.04
CA GLY A 78 -16.25 36.74 0.99
C GLY A 78 -16.68 35.27 1.15
N GLN A 79 -15.81 34.31 0.81
CA GLN A 79 -16.09 32.88 0.93
C GLN A 79 -15.75 32.34 2.31
N VAL A 80 -16.77 31.79 2.97
CA VAL A 80 -16.67 31.16 4.29
C VAL A 80 -17.04 29.68 4.23
N GLN A 81 -16.34 28.90 5.03
CA GLN A 81 -16.73 27.55 5.39
C GLN A 81 -17.69 27.61 6.58
N LEU A 82 -18.82 26.92 6.43
CA LEU A 82 -19.81 26.71 7.47
C LEU A 82 -19.77 25.25 7.93
N PRO A 83 -20.13 24.94 9.18
CA PRO A 83 -20.38 23.58 9.62
C PRO A 83 -21.41 22.91 8.71
N ILE A 84 -21.17 21.65 8.37
CA ILE A 84 -21.94 20.93 7.36
C ILE A 84 -23.43 20.80 7.75
N GLU A 85 -23.72 20.63 9.05
CA GLU A 85 -25.09 20.59 9.59
C GLU A 85 -25.82 21.91 9.30
N ARG A 86 -25.14 23.03 9.50
CA ARG A 86 -25.71 24.36 9.25
C ARG A 86 -25.89 24.61 7.76
N ALA A 87 -24.93 24.18 6.94
CA ALA A 87 -25.03 24.27 5.49
C ALA A 87 -26.24 23.48 4.96
N MET A 88 -26.47 22.26 5.48
CA MET A 88 -27.65 21.45 5.13
C MET A 88 -28.95 22.14 5.55
N GLU A 89 -29.03 22.67 6.77
CA GLU A 89 -30.22 23.37 7.26
C GLU A 89 -30.56 24.59 6.40
N LEU A 90 -29.56 25.43 6.12
CA LEU A 90 -29.73 26.62 5.27
C LEU A 90 -30.14 26.25 3.84
N THR A 91 -29.62 25.14 3.32
CA THR A 91 -30.00 24.63 2.00
C THR A 91 -31.47 24.24 1.98
N VAL A 92 -31.93 23.45 2.96
CA VAL A 92 -33.34 23.07 3.08
C VAL A 92 -34.24 24.29 3.26
N GLN A 93 -33.84 25.25 4.09
CA GLN A 93 -34.59 26.49 4.29
C GLN A 93 -34.72 27.29 2.99
N ARG A 94 -33.63 27.42 2.24
CA ARG A 94 -33.60 28.10 0.94
C ARG A 94 -34.55 27.45 -0.05
N TYR A 95 -34.51 26.12 -0.16
CA TYR A 95 -35.44 25.39 -1.04
C TYR A 95 -36.90 25.56 -0.62
N ARG A 96 -37.19 25.57 0.68
CA ARG A 96 -38.56 25.80 1.18
C ARG A 96 -39.09 27.21 0.91
N SER A 97 -38.24 28.24 0.96
CA SER A 97 -38.66 29.62 0.69
C SER A 97 -38.83 29.95 -0.79
N GLN A 98 -38.26 29.11 -1.67
CA GLN A 98 -38.29 29.32 -3.12
C GLN A 98 -39.52 28.65 -3.78
N ASN A 99 -40.21 27.77 -3.05
CA ASN A 99 -41.48 27.14 -3.41
C ASN A 99 -42.64 27.84 -2.71
#